data_AF-A0A7S3HVZ7-F1
#
_entry.id   AF-A0A7S3HVZ7-F1
#
_cell.length_a   1.000
_cell.length_b   1.000
_cell.length_c   1.000
_cell.angle_alpha   90.00
_cell.angle_beta   90.00
_cell.angle_gamma   90.00
#
_symmetry.space_group_name_H-M   'P 1'
#
loop_
_entity.id
_entity.type
_entity.pdbx_description
1 polymer ?
#
loop_
_entity_poly.entity_id
_entity_poly.type
_entity_poly.pdbx_seq_one_letter_code
_entity_poly.pdbx_strand_id
1 'polypeptide(L)'
;MMPVAQRELHNLTITIDGTILASKRHHFWPHDGGKVAHLFYFAEAHNFTMRGNGTVDGQGYMWWIREYLGTNHHGRPCLIRMDGATNIEFTGIRWMNSPYYHLDIQ
;
A
#
# COMPACT_ATOMS: atom_id res chain seq x y z
N MET A 1 8.81 -5.77 -3.80
CA MET A 1 7.69 -6.42 -3.08
C MET A 1 6.43 -6.35 -3.95
N MET A 2 5.66 -7.43 -3.96
CA MET A 2 4.31 -7.48 -4.55
C MET A 2 3.25 -7.23 -3.47
N PRO A 3 2.03 -6.84 -3.84
CA PRO A 3 0.89 -6.67 -2.93
C PRO A 3 0.68 -7.78 -1.91
N VAL A 4 0.27 -7.38 -0.71
CA VAL A 4 -0.23 -8.28 0.34
C VAL A 4 -1.62 -7.81 0.73
N ALA A 5 -2.56 -8.76 0.76
CA ALA A 5 -3.94 -8.54 1.16
C ALA A 5 -4.31 -9.50 2.27
N GLN A 6 -4.87 -8.99 3.36
CA GLN A 6 -5.33 -9.80 4.49
C GLN A 6 -6.62 -9.21 5.08
N ARG A 7 -7.46 -10.08 5.66
CA ARG A 7 -8.70 -9.70 6.34
C ARG A 7 -8.68 -10.20 7.79
N GLU A 8 -9.52 -9.59 8.63
CA GLU A 8 -9.81 -10.01 10.01
C GLU A 8 -8.52 -10.11 10.85
N LEU A 9 -7.74 -9.03 10.85
CA LEU A 9 -6.50 -8.94 11.61
C LEU A 9 -6.79 -8.49 13.03
N HIS A 10 -6.27 -9.19 14.04
CA HIS A 10 -6.43 -8.83 15.44
C HIS A 10 -5.09 -8.77 16.15
N ASN A 11 -4.85 -7.68 16.88
CA ASN A 11 -3.69 -7.51 17.76
C ASN A 11 -2.35 -7.72 17.05
N LEU A 12 -2.19 -7.12 15.86
CA LEU A 12 -1.01 -7.28 15.03
C LEU A 12 -0.11 -6.05 15.11
N THR A 13 1.18 -6.28 15.38
CA THR A 13 2.22 -5.26 15.23
C THR A 13 3.19 -5.64 14.11
N ILE A 14 3.33 -4.75 13.12
CA ILE A 14 4.34 -4.84 12.06
C ILE A 14 5.43 -3.83 12.36
N THR A 15 6.70 -4.26 12.35
CA THR A 15 7.86 -3.38 12.53
C THR A 15 8.66 -3.31 11.23
N ILE A 16 8.91 -2.09 10.73
CA ILE A 16 9.64 -1.81 9.50
C ILE A 16 10.82 -0.92 9.85
N ASP A 17 12.01 -1.52 9.92
CA ASP A 17 13.28 -0.79 10.16
C ASP A 17 14.18 -0.75 8.91
N GLY A 18 13.87 -1.55 7.90
CA GLY A 18 14.52 -1.52 6.59
C GLY A 18 13.70 -0.79 5.54
N THR A 19 14.02 -1.02 4.27
CA THR A 19 13.28 -0.43 3.14
C THR A 19 12.41 -1.48 2.45
N ILE A 20 11.10 -1.26 2.42
CA ILE A 20 10.16 -1.98 1.56
C ILE A 20 10.07 -1.24 0.23
N LEU A 21 10.57 -1.87 -0.84
CA LEU A 21 10.49 -1.36 -2.20
C LEU A 21 9.33 -2.05 -2.94
N ALA A 22 8.31 -1.28 -3.34
CA ALA A 22 7.28 -1.78 -4.25
C ALA A 22 7.87 -2.14 -5.62
N SER A 23 7.39 -3.19 -6.27
CA SER A 23 7.88 -3.57 -7.61
C SER A 23 7.65 -2.47 -8.66
N LYS A 24 8.71 -2.07 -9.38
CA LYS A 24 8.63 -1.19 -10.57
C LYS A 24 7.93 -1.84 -11.77
N ARG A 25 7.74 -3.15 -11.76
CA ARG A 25 7.16 -3.92 -12.87
C ARG A 25 5.63 -3.77 -12.88
N HIS A 26 5.17 -2.54 -13.11
CA HIS A 26 3.76 -2.16 -13.15
C HIS A 26 2.90 -3.00 -14.11
N HIS A 27 3.45 -3.48 -15.24
CA HIS A 27 2.77 -4.41 -16.16
C HIS A 27 2.44 -5.78 -15.54
N PHE A 28 3.19 -6.19 -14.52
CA PHE A 28 2.98 -7.45 -13.80
C PHE A 28 2.34 -7.21 -12.43
N TRP A 29 1.89 -5.99 -12.15
CA TRP A 29 1.24 -5.69 -10.89
C TRP A 29 -0.15 -6.33 -10.88
N PRO A 30 -0.52 -7.07 -9.81
CA PRO A 30 -1.76 -7.82 -9.81
C PRO A 30 -2.98 -6.89 -9.82
N HIS A 31 -3.97 -7.28 -10.61
CA HIS A 31 -5.28 -6.67 -10.68
C HIS A 31 -6.33 -7.78 -10.87
N ASP A 32 -7.54 -7.57 -10.38
CA ASP A 32 -8.64 -8.56 -10.40
C ASP A 32 -9.53 -8.43 -11.65
N GLY A 33 -8.99 -7.89 -12.75
CA GLY A 33 -9.77 -7.53 -13.94
C GLY A 33 -10.54 -6.21 -13.82
N GLY A 34 -10.66 -5.63 -12.63
CA GLY A 34 -11.27 -4.31 -12.41
C GLY A 34 -10.28 -3.31 -11.82
N LYS A 35 -9.77 -3.60 -10.63
CA LYS A 35 -8.91 -2.70 -9.84
C LYS A 35 -7.54 -3.30 -9.59
N VAL A 36 -6.55 -2.42 -9.61
CA VAL A 36 -5.19 -2.75 -9.22
C VAL A 36 -5.11 -2.99 -7.70
N ALA A 37 -4.38 -4.03 -7.27
CA ALA A 37 -4.23 -4.33 -5.84
C ALA A 37 -3.35 -3.28 -5.13
N HIS A 38 -3.70 -2.89 -3.90
CA HIS A 38 -2.87 -2.00 -3.08
C HIS A 38 -1.63 -2.73 -2.54
N LEU A 39 -0.54 -2.01 -2.25
CA LEU A 39 0.70 -2.66 -1.76
C LEU A 39 0.45 -3.38 -0.42
N PHE A 40 -0.21 -2.70 0.52
CA PHE A 40 -0.81 -3.30 1.71
C PHE A 40 -2.32 -3.08 1.67
N TYR A 41 -3.09 -4.16 1.72
CA TYR A 41 -4.54 -4.10 1.87
C TYR A 41 -4.96 -4.88 3.13
N PHE A 42 -5.55 -4.18 4.09
CA PHE A 42 -6.05 -4.79 5.33
C PHE A 42 -7.52 -4.45 5.53
N ALA A 43 -8.39 -5.46 5.53
CA ALA A 43 -9.80 -5.26 5.86
C ALA A 43 -10.08 -5.76 7.28
N GLU A 44 -10.94 -5.06 8.03
CA GLU A 44 -11.42 -5.46 9.35
C GLU A 44 -10.25 -5.72 10.32
N ALA A 45 -9.34 -4.75 10.40
CA ALA A 45 -8.18 -4.80 11.29
C ALA A 45 -8.48 -4.12 12.63
N HIS A 46 -8.30 -4.84 13.73
CA HIS A 46 -8.57 -4.37 15.08
C HIS A 46 -7.30 -4.43 15.93
N ASN A 47 -6.95 -3.32 16.59
CA ASN A 47 -5.71 -3.16 17.38
C ASN A 47 -4.47 -3.44 16.52
N PHE A 48 -4.28 -2.60 15.49
CA PHE A 48 -3.22 -2.77 14.51
C PHE A 48 -2.17 -1.67 14.65
N THR A 49 -0.89 -2.06 14.71
CA THR A 49 0.22 -1.11 14.79
C THR A 49 1.22 -1.38 13.69
N MET A 50 1.61 -0.33 12.95
CA MET A 50 2.76 -0.36 12.05
C MET A 50 3.79 0.66 12.53
N ARG A 51 4.97 0.20 12.93
CA ARG A 51 6.00 1.05 13.56
C ARG A 51 7.40 0.81 13.01
N GLY A 52 8.36 1.63 13.42
CA GLY A 52 9.78 1.46 13.13
C GLY A 52 10.41 2.76 12.64
N ASN A 53 11.63 2.69 12.11
CA ASN A 53 12.34 3.83 11.51
C ASN A 53 12.70 3.60 10.02
N GLY A 54 12.07 2.61 9.40
CA GLY A 54 12.30 2.21 8.02
C GLY A 54 11.51 3.03 7.01
N THR A 55 11.53 2.58 5.76
CA THR A 55 10.91 3.27 4.62
C THR A 55 10.02 2.33 3.80
N VAL A 56 8.84 2.81 3.40
CA VAL A 56 8.01 2.20 2.36
C VAL A 56 8.07 3.11 1.14
N ASP A 57 8.72 2.63 0.06
CA ASP A 57 8.88 3.35 -1.20
C ASP A 57 8.06 2.68 -2.30
N GLY A 58 7.05 3.41 -2.78
CA GLY A 58 6.11 2.97 -3.81
C GLY A 58 6.65 2.88 -5.23
N GLN A 59 7.82 3.48 -5.48
CA GLN A 59 8.43 3.55 -6.81
C GLN A 59 7.44 4.05 -7.88
N GLY A 60 6.60 5.04 -7.51
CA GLY A 60 5.41 5.50 -8.24
C GLY A 60 5.61 6.16 -9.59
N TYR A 61 6.85 6.49 -9.99
CA TYR A 61 7.13 7.29 -11.18
C TYR A 61 6.39 6.82 -12.45
N MET A 62 6.51 5.54 -12.80
CA MET A 62 5.84 5.01 -14.00
C MET A 62 4.32 5.03 -13.88
N TRP A 63 3.76 4.92 -12.67
CA TRP A 63 2.32 5.05 -12.45
C TRP A 63 1.83 6.47 -12.72
N TRP A 64 2.59 7.49 -12.33
CA TRP A 64 2.26 8.89 -12.61
C TRP A 64 2.35 9.23 -14.10
N ILE A 65 3.39 8.75 -14.78
CA ILE A 65 3.53 8.92 -16.24
C ILE A 65 2.34 8.27 -16.96
N ARG A 66 1.98 7.05 -16.57
CA ARG A 66 0.84 6.35 -17.18
C ARG A 66 -0.49 7.01 -16.92
N GLU A 67 -0.66 7.65 -15.76
CA GLU A 67 -1.86 8.42 -15.43
C GLU A 67 -1.99 9.62 -16.36
N TYR A 68 -0.90 10.37 -16.50
CA TYR A 68 -0.83 11.52 -17.41
C TYR A 68 -1.16 11.12 -18.85
N LEU A 69 -0.72 9.94 -19.28
CA LEU A 69 -1.02 9.38 -20.61
C LEU A 69 -2.39 8.69 -20.71
N GLY A 70 -3.17 8.59 -19.64
CA GLY A 70 -4.47 7.92 -19.64
C GLY A 70 -4.41 6.39 -19.84
N THR A 71 -3.27 5.76 -19.53
CA THR A 71 -3.02 4.32 -19.78
C THR A 71 -3.17 3.44 -18.53
N ASN A 72 -3.55 4.02 -17.38
CA ASN A 72 -3.90 3.29 -16.17
C ASN A 72 -5.38 2.85 -16.20
N HIS A 73 -5.71 1.85 -17.00
CA HIS A 73 -7.11 1.39 -17.15
C HIS A 73 -7.72 0.76 -15.88
N HIS A 74 -6.89 0.31 -14.93
CA HIS A 74 -7.32 -0.34 -13.68
C HIS A 74 -7.05 0.52 -12.43
N GLY A 75 -6.83 1.82 -12.62
CA GLY A 75 -6.46 2.74 -11.55
C GLY A 75 -5.01 2.59 -11.10
N ARG A 76 -4.70 3.13 -9.91
CA ARG A 76 -3.35 3.17 -9.31
C ARG A 76 -3.37 2.66 -7.88
N PRO A 77 -2.34 1.92 -7.45
CA PRO A 77 -2.32 1.34 -6.10
C PRO A 77 -1.89 2.36 -5.04
N CYS A 78 -2.58 2.40 -3.90
CA CYS A 78 -2.11 3.04 -2.67
C CYS A 78 -0.99 2.22 -2.02
N LEU A 79 -0.15 2.85 -1.17
CA LEU A 79 0.84 2.10 -0.38
C LEU A 79 0.17 1.28 0.70
N ILE A 80 -0.79 1.87 1.41
CA ILE A 80 -1.64 1.14 2.34
C ILE A 80 -3.09 1.57 2.19
N ARG A 81 -3.96 0.57 2.15
CA ARG A 81 -5.41 0.71 2.17
C ARG A 81 -5.96 -0.10 3.34
N MET A 82 -6.74 0.54 4.21
CA MET A 82 -7.43 -0.13 5.31
C MET A 82 -8.92 0.12 5.22
N ASP A 83 -9.73 -0.94 5.31
CA ASP A 83 -11.20 -0.85 5.27
C ASP A 83 -11.78 -1.40 6.57
N GLY A 84 -12.61 -0.62 7.27
CA GLY A 84 -13.29 -1.07 8.48
C GLY A 84 -12.33 -1.34 9.64
N ALA A 85 -11.19 -0.65 9.68
CA ALA A 85 -10.18 -0.82 10.71
C ALA A 85 -10.47 0.05 11.95
N THR A 86 -10.16 -0.47 13.15
CA THR A 86 -10.34 0.25 14.42
C THR A 86 -9.10 0.16 15.29
N ASN A 87 -8.77 1.25 15.99
CA ASN A 87 -7.59 1.34 16.85
C ASN A 87 -6.29 1.03 16.08
N ILE A 88 -5.95 1.94 15.16
CA ILE A 88 -4.78 1.82 14.28
C ILE A 88 -3.70 2.83 14.69
N GLU A 89 -2.44 2.42 14.64
CA GLU A 89 -1.29 3.29 14.91
C GLU A 89 -0.22 3.14 13.81
N PHE A 90 0.25 4.27 13.30
CA PHE A 90 1.38 4.37 12.37
C PHE A 90 2.44 5.29 12.96
N THR A 91 3.63 4.76 13.31
CA THR A 91 4.65 5.53 14.03
C THR A 91 6.05 5.34 13.44
N GLY A 92 6.72 6.45 13.11
CA GLY A 92 8.14 6.48 12.72
C GLY A 92 8.49 6.01 11.30
N ILE A 93 7.56 5.40 10.56
CA ILE A 93 7.79 4.92 9.19
C ILE A 93 7.76 6.06 8.19
N ARG A 94 8.76 6.09 7.29
CA ARG A 94 8.77 7.01 6.14
C ARG A 94 8.01 6.41 4.96
N TRP A 95 7.00 7.14 4.47
CA TRP A 95 6.22 6.77 3.28
C TRP A 95 6.62 7.68 2.11
N MET A 96 6.97 7.11 0.97
CA MET A 96 7.37 7.94 -0.19
C MET A 96 7.03 7.31 -1.55
N ASN A 97 7.01 8.20 -2.56
CA ASN A 97 6.77 7.87 -3.96
C ASN A 97 5.54 6.97 -4.19
N SER A 98 4.43 7.23 -3.48
CA SER A 98 3.21 6.44 -3.70
C SER A 98 2.72 6.57 -5.15
N PRO A 99 2.34 5.47 -5.82
CA PRO A 99 1.66 5.52 -7.11
C PRO A 99 0.36 6.33 -7.07
N TYR A 100 -0.33 6.31 -5.92
CA TYR A 100 -1.52 7.11 -5.64
C TYR A 100 -1.46 7.73 -4.24
N TYR A 101 -2.38 7.38 -3.33
CA TYR A 101 -2.32 7.83 -1.94
C TYR A 101 -1.27 7.05 -1.14
N HIS A 102 -0.60 7.72 -0.20
CA HIS A 102 0.31 7.02 0.71
C HIS A 102 -0.51 6.17 1.69
N LEU A 103 -1.46 6.79 2.39
CA LEU A 103 -2.39 6.12 3.29
C LEU A 103 -3.82 6.43 2.86
N ASP A 104 -4.65 5.41 2.79
CA ASP A 104 -6.07 5.50 2.48
C ASP A 104 -6.84 4.62 3.47
N ILE A 105 -7.57 5.23 4.40
CA ILE A 105 -8.19 4.56 5.55
C ILE A 105 -9.69 4.89 5.49
N GLN A 106 -10.54 3.87 5.41
CA GLN A 106 -11.99 3.99 5.28
C GLN A 106 -12.76 3.22 6.37
#